data_AF-A0A967YPU9-F1
#
_entry.id   AF-A0A967YPU9-F1
#
_cell.length_a   1.000
_cell.length_b   1.000
_cell.length_c   1.000
_cell.angle_alpha   90.00
_cell.angle_beta   90.00
_cell.angle_gamma   90.00
#
_symmetry.space_group_name_H-M   'P 1'
#
loop_
_entity.id
_entity.type
_entity.pdbx_description
1 polymer ?
#
loop_
_entity_poly.entity_id
_entity_poly.type
_entity_poly.pdbx_seq_one_letter_code
_entity_poly.pdbx_strand_id
1 'polypeptide(L)'
;MVKDMIPPIYVDAIIWSSLYVLLSLGLTLTYLTTKVPNFAHGMFATAGAYVTLTVRDVLNANIYHNLPLAFIIGGIIALAQYLLVLRPLMRRRTSIVGLMVATLAI
;
A
#
# COMPACT_ATOMS: atom_id res chain seq x y z
N MET A 1 23.21 10.09 -29.24
CA MET A 1 24.26 9.15 -28.79
C MET A 1 24.62 9.38 -27.30
N VAL A 2 23.64 9.41 -26.40
CA VAL A 2 23.87 9.52 -24.92
C VAL A 2 22.81 8.68 -24.17
N LYS A 3 22.42 7.52 -24.72
CA LYS A 3 21.27 6.77 -24.19
C LYS A 3 21.62 5.77 -23.07
N ASP A 4 22.91 5.60 -22.75
CA ASP A 4 23.37 4.53 -21.86
C ASP A 4 24.49 4.96 -20.89
N MET A 5 24.36 6.13 -20.24
CA MET A 5 25.38 6.55 -19.26
C MET A 5 25.16 5.95 -17.85
N ILE A 6 23.99 5.37 -17.60
CA ILE A 6 23.68 4.64 -16.36
C ILE A 6 23.03 3.31 -16.75
N PRO A 7 23.64 2.16 -16.41
CA PRO A 7 23.02 0.87 -16.60
C PRO A 7 21.62 0.80 -15.95
N PRO A 8 20.58 0.27 -16.64
CA PRO A 8 19.20 0.23 -16.14
C PRO A 8 19.06 -0.34 -14.72
N ILE A 9 19.94 -1.29 -14.37
CA ILE A 9 20.01 -1.92 -13.04
C ILE A 9 20.14 -0.91 -11.88
N TYR A 10 20.85 0.21 -12.07
CA TYR A 10 21.01 1.21 -11.01
C TYR A 10 19.74 2.01 -10.80
N VAL A 11 19.06 2.37 -11.90
CA VAL A 11 17.78 3.09 -11.85
C VAL A 11 16.71 2.20 -11.19
N ASP A 12 16.63 0.94 -11.61
CA ASP A 12 15.70 -0.03 -11.04
C ASP A 12 15.97 -0.27 -9.56
N ALA A 13 17.24 -0.38 -9.15
CA ALA A 13 17.61 -0.54 -7.74
C ALA A 13 17.13 0.63 -6.88
N ILE A 14 17.28 1.87 -7.36
CA ILE A 14 16.80 3.08 -6.65
C ILE A 14 15.28 3.09 -6.56
N ILE A 15 14.58 2.75 -7.64
CA ILE A 15 13.11 2.71 -7.66
C ILE A 15 12.60 1.65 -6.68
N TRP A 16 13.08 0.41 -6.76
CA TRP A 16 12.62 -0.68 -5.91
C TRP A 16 12.95 -0.46 -4.44
N SER A 17 14.15 0.02 -4.12
CA SER A 17 14.51 0.35 -2.74
C SER A 17 13.63 1.47 -2.16
N SER A 18 13.35 2.52 -2.95
CA SER A 18 12.44 3.58 -2.53
C SER A 18 11.03 3.06 -2.25
N LEU A 19 10.50 2.19 -3.12
CA LEU A 19 9.19 1.56 -2.94
C LEU A 19 9.16 0.69 -1.68
N TYR A 20 10.17 -0.15 -1.46
CA TYR A 20 10.23 -1.01 -0.28
C TYR A 20 10.36 -0.23 1.02
N VAL A 21 11.12 0.88 1.03
CA VAL A 21 11.22 1.78 2.18
C VAL A 21 9.87 2.41 2.49
N LEU A 22 9.18 2.96 1.49
CA LEU A 22 7.85 3.55 1.68
C LEU A 22 6.83 2.53 2.17
N LEU A 23 6.81 1.33 1.59
CA LEU A 23 5.92 0.25 2.02
C LEU A 23 6.22 -0.21 3.45
N SER A 24 7.50 -0.41 3.77
CA SER A 24 7.95 -0.80 5.10
C SER A 24 7.62 0.26 6.15
N LEU A 25 7.78 1.54 5.84
CA LEU A 25 7.42 2.64 6.73
C LEU A 25 5.91 2.66 7.02
N GLY A 26 5.08 2.49 6.00
CA GLY A 26 3.62 2.39 6.18
C GLY A 26 3.20 1.22 7.09
N LEU A 27 3.77 0.04 6.85
CA LEU A 27 3.53 -1.13 7.69
C LEU A 27 4.03 -0.91 9.12
N THR A 28 5.19 -0.26 9.28
CA THR A 28 5.77 0.03 10.60
C THR A 28 4.92 1.00 11.39
N LEU A 29 4.43 2.08 10.77
CA LEU A 29 3.56 3.07 11.42
C LEU A 29 2.23 2.45 11.87
N THR A 30 1.63 1.62 11.02
CA THR A 30 0.40 0.90 11.39
C THR A 30 0.64 -0.14 12.49
N TYR A 31 1.78 -0.84 12.46
CA TYR A 31 2.17 -1.75 13.53
C TYR A 31 2.44 -1.04 14.85
N LEU A 32 3.09 0.14 14.85
CA LEU A 32 3.36 0.90 16.07
C LEU A 32 2.08 1.34 16.79
N THR A 33 1.03 1.63 16.02
CA THR A 33 -0.26 2.10 16.55
C THR A 33 -1.21 0.96 16.94
N THR A 34 -1.25 -0.12 16.16
CA THR A 34 -2.19 -1.24 16.38
C THR A 34 -1.59 -2.43 17.12
N LYS A 35 -0.25 -2.59 17.09
CA LYS A 35 0.49 -3.77 17.56
C LYS A 35 0.06 -5.09 16.91
N VAL A 36 -0.53 -5.01 15.72
CA VAL A 36 -0.94 -6.17 14.92
C VAL A 36 -0.22 -6.13 13.57
N PRO A 37 0.53 -7.18 13.20
CA PRO A 37 1.04 -7.31 11.84
C PRO A 37 -0.13 -7.44 10.85
N ASN A 38 -0.28 -6.47 9.95
CA ASN A 38 -1.35 -6.45 8.95
C ASN A 38 -0.88 -7.10 7.65
N PHE A 39 -1.37 -8.30 7.35
CA PHE A 39 -0.99 -9.03 6.14
C PHE A 39 -1.67 -8.49 4.86
N ALA A 40 -2.75 -7.71 4.98
CA ALA A 40 -3.40 -7.06 3.85
C ALA A 40 -2.59 -5.89 3.26
N HIS A 41 -1.48 -5.49 3.90
CA HIS A 41 -0.72 -4.30 3.50
C HIS A 41 -0.24 -4.35 2.05
N GLY A 42 0.18 -5.52 1.57
CA GLY A 42 0.57 -5.73 0.17
C GLY A 42 -0.59 -5.45 -0.80
N MET A 43 -1.82 -5.83 -0.44
CA MET A 43 -3.01 -5.60 -1.26
C MET A 43 -3.33 -4.11 -1.41
N PHE A 44 -3.06 -3.29 -0.38
CA PHE A 44 -3.23 -1.83 -0.50
C PHE A 44 -2.29 -1.22 -1.53
N ALA A 45 -1.05 -1.69 -1.58
CA ALA A 45 -0.06 -1.25 -2.57
C ALA A 45 -0.50 -1.65 -3.99
N THR A 46 -0.95 -2.90 -4.16
CA THR A 46 -1.47 -3.41 -5.43
C THR A 46 -2.73 -2.64 -5.88
N ALA A 47 -3.65 -2.35 -4.97
CA ALA A 47 -4.84 -1.56 -5.27
C ALA A 47 -4.47 -0.14 -5.74
N GLY A 48 -3.53 0.53 -5.06
CA GLY A 48 -3.04 1.85 -5.49
C GLY A 48 -2.36 1.83 -6.87
N ALA A 49 -1.60 0.77 -7.17
CA ALA A 49 -1.01 0.56 -8.48
C ALA A 49 -2.10 0.40 -9.56
N TYR A 50 -3.12 -0.44 -9.32
CA TYR A 50 -4.24 -0.61 -10.25
C TYR A 50 -5.07 0.65 -10.45
N VAL A 51 -5.31 1.44 -9.41
CA VAL A 51 -5.96 2.75 -9.54
C VAL A 51 -5.17 3.64 -10.51
N THR A 52 -3.85 3.72 -10.33
CA THR A 52 -2.98 4.53 -11.18
C THR A 52 -3.00 4.06 -12.63
N LEU A 53 -2.92 2.74 -12.85
CA LEU A 53 -3.01 2.14 -14.18
C LEU A 53 -4.36 2.38 -14.85
N THR A 54 -5.45 2.15 -14.12
CA THR A 54 -6.82 2.32 -14.64
C THR A 54 -7.07 3.77 -15.05
N VAL A 55 -6.59 4.73 -14.26
CA VAL A 55 -6.75 6.15 -14.60
C VAL A 55 -5.96 6.52 -15.84
N ARG A 56 -4.75 5.98 -16.01
CA ARG A 56 -3.97 6.20 -17.22
C ARG A 56 -4.65 5.57 -18.44
N ASP A 57 -5.05 4.30 -18.37
CA ASP A 57 -5.51 3.54 -19.53
C ASP A 57 -6.97 3.85 -19.91
N VAL A 58 -7.84 4.13 -18.94
CA VAL A 58 -9.27 4.41 -19.18
C VAL A 58 -9.53 5.91 -19.37
N LEU A 59 -8.98 6.75 -18.49
CA LEU A 59 -9.22 8.19 -18.51
C LEU A 59 -8.21 8.95 -19.40
N ASN A 60 -7.22 8.26 -19.98
CA ASN A 60 -6.13 8.84 -20.77
C ASN A 60 -5.42 10.01 -20.05
N ALA A 61 -5.44 9.97 -18.71
CA ALA A 61 -4.96 11.06 -17.88
C ALA A 61 -3.50 10.84 -17.48
N ASN A 62 -2.78 11.92 -17.22
CA ASN A 62 -1.36 11.86 -16.87
C ASN A 62 -1.17 11.21 -15.49
N ILE A 63 -0.31 10.19 -15.40
CA ILE A 63 0.01 9.45 -14.16
C ILE A 63 0.43 10.39 -13.02
N TYR A 64 1.28 11.38 -13.30
CA TYR A 64 1.83 12.27 -12.28
C TYR A 64 0.77 13.16 -11.62
N HIS A 65 -0.25 13.57 -12.38
CA HIS A 65 -1.35 14.37 -11.84
C HIS A 65 -2.33 13.55 -11.01
N ASN A 66 -2.41 12.24 -11.27
CA ASN A 66 -3.38 11.35 -10.62
C ASN A 66 -2.78 10.56 -9.45
N LEU A 67 -1.50 10.75 -9.15
CA LEU A 67 -0.84 10.17 -7.99
C LEU A 67 -1.57 10.47 -6.65
N PRO A 68 -2.11 11.70 -6.43
CA PRO A 68 -2.92 11.98 -5.24
C PRO A 68 -4.20 11.14 -5.17
N LEU A 69 -4.82 10.82 -6.30
CA LEU A 69 -6.04 10.03 -6.34
C LEU A 69 -5.78 8.59 -5.88
N ALA A 70 -4.68 7.98 -6.34
CA ALA A 70 -4.25 6.66 -5.89
C ALA A 70 -3.96 6.62 -4.38
N PHE A 71 -3.34 7.69 -3.85
CA PHE A 71 -3.13 7.85 -2.41
C PHE A 71 -4.45 7.92 -1.64
N ILE A 72 -5.41 8.74 -2.11
CA ILE A 72 -6.72 8.89 -1.46
C ILE A 72 -7.49 7.56 -1.46
N ILE A 73 -7.57 6.89 -2.61
CA ILE A 73 -8.31 5.63 -2.73
C ILE A 73 -7.66 4.54 -1.88
N GLY A 74 -6.33 4.39 -1.94
CA GLY A 74 -5.60 3.45 -1.10
C GLY A 74 -5.78 3.74 0.40
N GLY A 75 -5.75 5.02 0.78
CA GLY A 75 -6.00 5.46 2.16
C GLY A 75 -7.43 5.16 2.64
N ILE A 76 -8.43 5.34 1.77
CA ILE A 76 -9.82 4.99 2.08
C ILE A 76 -9.97 3.48 2.29
N ILE A 77 -9.35 2.65 1.44
CA ILE A 77 -9.39 1.19 1.57
C ILE A 77 -8.73 0.76 2.90
N ALA A 78 -7.55 1.30 3.22
CA ALA A 78 -6.87 1.02 4.49
C ALA A 78 -7.69 1.48 5.70
N LEU A 79 -8.32 2.67 5.63
CA LEU A 79 -9.18 3.18 6.69
C LEU A 79 -10.44 2.32 6.87
N ALA A 80 -11.07 1.90 5.78
CA ALA A 80 -12.22 1.00 5.80
C ALA A 80 -11.85 -0.33 6.46
N GLN A 81 -10.71 -0.91 6.12
CA GLN A 81 -10.21 -2.12 6.77
C GLN A 81 -10.02 -1.93 8.28
N TYR A 82 -9.45 -0.81 8.71
CA TYR A 82 -9.31 -0.51 10.13
C TYR A 82 -10.67 -0.36 10.83
N LEU A 83 -11.59 0.42 10.26
CA LEU A 83 -12.87 0.74 10.90
C LEU A 83 -13.86 -0.43 10.91
N LEU A 84 -13.86 -1.25 9.86
CA LEU A 84 -14.83 -2.33 9.66
C LEU A 84 -14.32 -3.68 10.19
N VAL A 85 -13.00 -3.92 10.19
CA VAL A 85 -12.43 -5.22 10.60
C VAL A 85 -11.63 -5.09 11.89
N LEU A 86 -10.52 -4.34 11.89
CA LEU A 86 -9.62 -4.33 13.05
C LEU A 86 -10.28 -3.73 14.29
N ARG A 87 -10.87 -2.53 14.18
CA ARG A 87 -11.45 -1.82 15.32
C ARG A 87 -12.58 -2.61 16.00
N PRO A 88 -13.52 -3.24 15.29
CA PRO A 88 -14.53 -4.11 15.91
C PRO A 88 -13.94 -5.35 16.57
N LEU A 89 -12.98 -6.03 15.95
CA LEU A 89 -12.36 -7.24 16.52
C LEU A 89 -11.51 -6.90 17.75
N MET A 90 -10.80 -5.76 17.74
CA MET A 90 -10.07 -5.24 18.89
C MET A 90 -11.00 -4.93 20.06
N ARG A 91 -12.18 -4.33 19.80
CA ARG A 91 -13.21 -4.09 20.83
C ARG A 91 -13.74 -5.37 21.45
N ARG A 92 -13.77 -6.47 20.69
CA ARG A 92 -14.14 -7.81 21.16
C ARG A 92 -12.99 -8.56 21.86
N ARG A 93 -11.83 -7.93 22.06
CA ARG A 93 -10.62 -8.53 22.65
C ARG A 93 -10.14 -9.79 21.93
N THR A 94 -10.26 -9.80 20.61
CA THR A 94 -9.69 -10.88 19.78
C THR A 94 -8.18 -10.95 20.00
N SER A 95 -7.62 -12.16 20.04
CA SER A 95 -6.17 -12.35 20.16
C SER A 95 -5.43 -11.69 18.99
N ILE A 96 -4.17 -11.33 19.20
CA ILE A 96 -3.31 -10.73 18.16
C ILE A 96 -3.25 -11.64 16.93
N VAL A 97 -3.09 -12.95 17.14
CA VAL A 97 -3.09 -13.95 16.06
C VAL A 97 -4.43 -13.95 15.32
N GLY A 98 -5.57 -13.85 16.03
CA GLY A 98 -6.88 -13.75 15.40
C GLY A 98 -7.05 -12.48 14.56
N LEU A 99 -6.52 -11.35 15.02
CA LEU A 99 -6.49 -10.11 14.25
C LEU A 99 -5.62 -10.23 13.00
N MET A 100 -4.45 -10.87 13.11
CA MET A 100 -3.56 -11.15 11.97
C MET A 100 -4.26 -12.02 10.92
N VAL A 101 -4.88 -13.13 11.33
CA VAL A 101 -5.63 -14.02 10.43
C VAL A 101 -6.81 -13.30 9.78
N ALA A 102 -7.51 -12.43 10.51
CA ALA A 102 -8.58 -11.63 9.93
C ALA A 102 -8.09 -10.73 8.79
N THR A 103 -6.85 -10.23 8.85
CA THR A 103 -6.26 -9.44 7.76
C THR A 103 -5.83 -10.26 6.54
N LEU A 104 -5.63 -11.59 6.68
CA LEU A 104 -5.33 -12.47 5.54
C LEU A 104 -6.57 -12.79 4.71
N ALA A 105 -7.76 -12.70 5.32
CA ALA A 105 -9.04 -13.02 4.68
C ALA A 105 -9.63 -11.86 3.85
N ILE A 106 -8.96 -10.70 3.86
CA ILE A 106 -9.36 -9.48 3.15
C ILE A 106 -8.73 -9.50 1.76
#